data_AF-A0A1W1D7N5-F1
#
_entry.id   AF-A0A1W1D7N5-F1
#
_cell.length_a   1.000
_cell.length_b   1.000
_cell.length_c   1.000
_cell.angle_alpha   90.00
_cell.angle_beta   90.00
_cell.angle_gamma   90.00
#
_symmetry.space_group_name_H-M   'P 1'
#
loop_
_entity.id
_entity.type
_entity.pdbx_description
1 polymer ?
#
loop_
_entity_poly.entity_id
_entity_poly.type
_entity_poly.pdbx_seq_one_letter_code
_entity_poly.pdbx_strand_id
1 'polypeptide(L)'
;MFEDDEKLIEFVPKYPYTLPQDWAEPDNPTVYEISATLDTLKKMYADQVKDLNQGRIDSELGEENLRNIATNYQSIKAIFFQPR
;
A
#
# COMPACT_ATOMS: atom_id res chain seq x y z
N MET A 1 -37.82 -6.58 11.66
CA MET A 1 -37.08 -5.74 10.71
C MET A 1 -35.67 -5.70 11.26
N PHE A 2 -34.71 -6.31 10.59
CA PHE A 2 -33.31 -6.22 11.00
C PHE A 2 -32.83 -4.85 10.50
N GLU A 3 -32.66 -3.94 11.45
CA GLU A 3 -32.09 -2.62 11.20
C GLU A 3 -30.60 -2.77 10.92
N ASP A 4 -30.18 -2.08 9.87
CA ASP A 4 -28.81 -1.77 9.50
C ASP A 4 -27.89 -2.97 9.29
N ASP A 5 -28.07 -3.63 8.13
CA ASP A 5 -26.96 -4.21 7.39
C ASP A 5 -25.87 -3.13 7.31
N GLU A 6 -24.85 -3.27 8.16
CA GLU A 6 -23.61 -2.50 8.13
C GLU A 6 -23.24 -2.28 6.67
N LYS A 7 -23.18 -1.02 6.23
CA LYS A 7 -22.81 -0.63 4.87
C LYS A 7 -21.59 -1.44 4.44
N LEU A 8 -21.83 -2.52 3.71
CA LEU A 8 -20.78 -3.38 3.22
C LEU A 8 -19.87 -2.47 2.39
N ILE A 9 -18.58 -2.47 2.72
CA ILE A 9 -17.60 -1.75 1.92
C ILE A 9 -17.74 -2.30 0.49
N GLU A 10 -18.05 -1.42 -0.46
CA GLU A 10 -18.24 -1.85 -1.85
C GLU A 10 -17.01 -2.61 -2.32
N PHE A 11 -17.23 -3.79 -2.88
CA PHE A 11 -16.15 -4.56 -3.47
C PHE A 11 -15.58 -3.78 -4.66
N VAL A 12 -14.34 -3.34 -4.54
CA VAL A 12 -13.62 -2.68 -5.63
C VAL A 12 -12.87 -3.77 -6.43
N PRO A 13 -13.34 -4.17 -7.63
CA PRO A 13 -12.79 -5.30 -8.39
C PRO A 13 -11.35 -5.09 -8.86
N LYS A 14 -10.89 -3.84 -8.89
CA LYS A 14 -9.53 -3.46 -9.29
C LYS A 14 -8.90 -2.67 -8.16
N TYR A 15 -8.03 -3.31 -7.40
CA TYR A 15 -7.28 -2.64 -6.34
C TYR A 15 -6.52 -1.46 -6.95
N PRO A 16 -6.71 -0.23 -6.46
CA PRO A 16 -6.02 0.93 -7.00
C PRO A 16 -4.53 0.74 -6.74
N TYR A 17 -3.74 0.72 -7.81
CA TYR A 17 -2.29 0.86 -7.72
C TYR A 17 -2.03 2.35 -7.62
N THR A 18 -2.00 2.86 -6.40
CA THR A 18 -1.79 4.28 -6.11
C THR A 18 -0.42 4.43 -5.49
N LEU A 19 0.36 5.34 -6.03
CA LEU A 19 1.64 5.75 -5.48
C LEU A 19 1.60 7.24 -5.12
N PRO A 20 2.56 7.75 -4.33
CA PRO A 20 2.56 9.15 -3.91
C PRO A 20 2.50 10.17 -5.05
N GLN A 21 3.06 9.84 -6.22
CA GLN A 21 2.97 10.70 -7.40
C GLN A 21 1.56 10.81 -8.02
N ASP A 22 0.67 9.89 -7.67
CA ASP A 22 -0.72 9.88 -8.16
C ASP A 22 -1.66 10.69 -7.26
N TRP A 23 -1.14 11.25 -6.15
CA TRP A 23 -1.92 12.06 -5.23
C TRP A 23 -2.30 13.41 -5.85
N ALA A 24 -3.54 13.84 -5.63
CA ALA A 24 -4.03 15.11 -6.13
C ALA A 24 -3.26 16.31 -5.54
N GLU A 25 -2.94 16.23 -4.24
CA GLU A 25 -2.12 17.20 -3.51
C GLU A 25 -0.96 16.46 -2.81
N PRO A 26 0.26 16.44 -3.36
CA PRO A 26 1.37 15.65 -2.83
C PRO A 26 1.74 15.97 -1.37
N ASP A 27 1.58 17.22 -0.96
CA ASP A 27 1.87 17.69 0.40
C ASP A 27 0.67 17.53 1.37
N ASN A 28 -0.51 17.19 0.86
CA ASN A 28 -1.74 17.04 1.63
C ASN A 28 -2.62 15.87 1.13
N PRO A 29 -2.11 14.63 1.11
CA PRO A 29 -2.84 13.49 0.58
C PRO A 29 -4.06 13.17 1.41
N THR A 30 -5.17 12.79 0.79
CA THR A 30 -6.37 12.32 1.49
C THR A 30 -6.12 11.01 2.26
N VAL A 31 -6.95 10.71 3.25
CA VAL A 31 -6.87 9.44 4.01
C VAL A 31 -7.01 8.22 3.07
N TYR A 32 -7.83 8.35 2.03
CA TYR A 32 -8.03 7.33 1.02
C TYR A 32 -6.74 7.10 0.20
N GLU A 33 -6.12 8.16 -0.29
CA GLU A 33 -4.86 8.09 -1.05
C GLU A 33 -3.73 7.45 -0.23
N ILE A 34 -3.57 7.83 1.04
CA ILE A 34 -2.59 7.20 1.93
C ILE A 34 -2.89 5.70 2.08
N SER A 35 -4.14 5.33 2.34
CA SER A 35 -4.54 3.93 2.53
C SER A 35 -4.33 3.09 1.27
N ALA A 36 -4.69 3.62 0.10
CA ALA A 36 -4.46 2.99 -1.19
C ALA A 36 -2.96 2.79 -1.49
N THR A 37 -2.12 3.78 -1.15
CA THR A 37 -0.66 3.65 -1.28
C THR A 37 -0.11 2.59 -0.33
N LEU A 38 -0.57 2.54 0.92
CA LEU A 38 -0.13 1.51 1.89
C LEU A 38 -0.47 0.10 1.40
N ASP A 39 -1.66 -0.10 0.86
CA ASP A 39 -2.06 -1.41 0.34
C ASP A 39 -1.30 -1.79 -0.94
N THR A 40 -1.01 -0.80 -1.80
CA THR A 40 -0.11 -0.98 -2.95
C THR A 40 1.25 -1.51 -2.50
N LEU A 41 1.84 -0.90 -1.48
CA LEU A 41 3.13 -1.33 -0.91
C LEU A 41 3.06 -2.72 -0.28
N LYS A 42 1.97 -3.07 0.43
CA LYS A 42 1.78 -4.45 0.95
C LYS A 42 1.76 -5.48 -0.17
N LYS A 43 1.08 -5.18 -1.29
CA LYS A 43 1.04 -6.07 -2.45
C LYS A 43 2.40 -6.22 -3.10
N MET A 44 3.12 -5.11 -3.31
CA MET A 44 4.49 -5.13 -3.82
C MET A 44 5.41 -5.98 -2.93
N TYR A 45 5.28 -5.87 -1.61
CA TYR A 45 6.05 -6.70 -0.67
C TYR A 45 5.74 -8.19 -0.85
N ALA A 46 4.46 -8.56 -0.91
CA ALA A 46 4.04 -9.95 -1.11
C ALA A 46 4.53 -10.52 -2.46
N ASP A 47 4.43 -9.74 -3.53
CA ASP A 47 4.93 -10.13 -4.86
C ASP A 47 6.46 -10.30 -4.85
N GLN A 48 7.19 -9.39 -4.19
CA GLN A 48 8.65 -9.49 -4.04
C GLN A 48 9.08 -10.72 -3.20
N VAL A 49 8.35 -11.06 -2.14
CA VAL A 49 8.57 -12.31 -1.37
C VAL A 49 8.33 -13.53 -2.25
N LYS A 50 7.28 -13.51 -3.08
CA LYS A 50 6.97 -14.59 -4.00
C LYS A 50 8.07 -14.75 -5.05
N ASP A 51 8.61 -13.66 -5.59
CA ASP A 51 9.70 -13.69 -6.56
C ASP A 51 11.00 -14.22 -5.97
N LEU A 52 11.33 -13.85 -4.73
CA LEU A 52 12.45 -14.43 -3.97
C LEU A 52 12.28 -15.93 -3.77
N ASN A 53 11.12 -16.37 -3.27
CA ASN A 53 10.84 -17.79 -3.04
C ASN A 53 10.86 -18.63 -4.32
N GLN A 54 10.59 -17.99 -5.47
CA GLN A 54 10.58 -18.65 -6.78
C GLN A 54 11.90 -18.47 -7.53
N GLY A 55 12.91 -17.83 -6.92
CA GLY A 55 14.22 -17.61 -7.52
C GLY A 55 14.18 -16.77 -8.80
N ARG A 56 13.17 -15.90 -8.96
CA ARG A 56 13.03 -15.02 -10.15
C ARG A 56 13.93 -13.80 -10.11
N ILE A 57 14.45 -13.49 -8.94
CA ILE A 57 15.32 -12.36 -8.66
C ILE A 57 16.47 -12.84 -7.78
N ASP A 58 17.60 -12.16 -7.91
CA ASP A 58 18.72 -12.35 -7.00
C ASP A 58 18.32 -12.07 -5.54
N SER A 59 18.87 -12.83 -4.60
CA SER A 59 18.51 -12.75 -3.19
C SER A 59 18.90 -11.41 -2.57
N GLU A 60 20.09 -10.88 -2.87
CA GLU A 60 20.57 -9.62 -2.29
C GLU A 60 19.71 -8.46 -2.80
N LEU A 61 19.46 -8.42 -4.10
CA LEU A 61 18.59 -7.43 -4.72
C LEU A 61 17.15 -7.53 -4.21
N GLY A 62 16.62 -8.75 -4.08
CA GLY A 62 15.26 -8.94 -3.58
C GLY A 62 15.11 -8.54 -2.11
N GLU A 63 16.10 -8.82 -1.26
CA GLU A 63 16.12 -8.37 0.14
C GLU A 63 16.27 -6.84 0.26
N GLU A 64 17.05 -6.20 -0.61
CA GLU A 64 17.09 -4.74 -0.73
C GLU A 64 15.73 -4.17 -1.12
N ASN A 65 15.07 -4.73 -2.13
CA ASN A 65 13.73 -4.32 -2.53
C ASN A 65 12.72 -4.45 -1.37
N LEU A 66 12.74 -5.55 -0.62
CA LEU A 66 11.89 -5.71 0.56
C LEU A 66 12.14 -4.63 1.62
N ARG A 67 13.41 -4.30 1.89
CA ARG A 67 13.77 -3.23 2.83
C ARG A 67 13.27 -1.87 2.35
N ASN A 68 13.40 -1.58 1.07
CA ASN A 68 12.93 -0.33 0.46
C ASN A 68 11.40 -0.22 0.55
N ILE A 69 10.66 -1.29 0.20
CA ILE A 69 9.20 -1.33 0.31
C ILE A 69 8.76 -1.15 1.77
N ALA A 70 9.40 -1.84 2.71
CA ALA A 70 9.09 -1.72 4.13
C ALA A 70 9.35 -0.31 4.68
N THR A 71 10.46 0.31 4.26
CA THR A 71 10.82 1.69 4.63
C THR A 71 9.77 2.67 4.09
N ASN A 72 9.43 2.55 2.81
CA ASN A 72 8.38 3.37 2.19
C ASN A 72 7.04 3.19 2.90
N TYR A 73 6.69 1.96 3.28
CA TYR A 73 5.45 1.68 4.02
C TYR A 73 5.41 2.43 5.36
N GLN A 74 6.51 2.41 6.14
CA GLN A 74 6.56 3.15 7.39
C GLN A 74 6.49 4.66 7.18
N SER A 75 7.17 5.19 6.15
CA SER A 75 7.11 6.61 5.80
C SER A 75 5.70 7.06 5.46
N ILE A 76 4.99 6.32 4.59
CA ILE A 76 3.60 6.63 4.22
C ILE A 76 2.66 6.47 5.43
N LYS A 77 2.89 5.45 6.27
CA LYS A 77 2.09 5.24 7.48
C LYS A 77 2.26 6.39 8.49
N ALA A 78 3.45 6.99 8.57
CA ALA A 78 3.70 8.11 9.47
C ALA A 78 2.86 9.35 9.09
N ILE A 79 2.61 9.58 7.80
CA ILE A 79 1.75 10.69 7.31
C ILE A 79 0.34 10.58 7.88
N PHE A 80 -0.15 9.37 8.14
CA PHE A 80 -1.47 9.13 8.75
C PHE A 80 -1.63 9.77 10.13
N PHE A 81 -0.52 9.92 10.86
CA PHE A 81 -0.50 10.47 12.22
C PHE A 81 -0.03 11.93 12.27
N GLN A 82 0.30 12.54 11.13
CA GLN A 82 0.66 13.95 11.08
C GLN A 82 -0.59 14.83 11.22
N PRO A 83 -0.53 15.91 12.03
CA PRO A 83 -1.60 16.89 12.08
C PRO A 83 -1.75 17.58 10.72
N ARG A 84 -3.00 17.75 10.30
CA ARG A 84 -3.40 18.36 9.03
C ARG A 84 -3.95 19.76 9.25
#